data_AF-A0AAU3WFG0-F1
#
_entry.id   AF-A0AAU3WFG0-F1
#
_cell.length_a   1.000
_cell.length_b   1.000
_cell.length_c   1.000
_cell.angle_alpha   90.00
_cell.angle_beta   90.00
_cell.angle_gamma   90.00
#
_symmetry.space_group_name_H-M   'P 1'
#
loop_
_entity.id
_entity.type
_entity.pdbx_description
1 polymer ?
#
loop_
_entity_poly.entity_id
_entity_poly.type
_entity_poly.pdbx_seq_one_letter_code
_entity_poly.pdbx_strand_id
1 'polypeptide(L)'
;MVEAFVGRAKADVAKVRMAEVRKYIDDTYVTWAGGIADDSAFYVRVHSPVVWVEVDCQAPGPPAGAYGASQGSGATQKHVHSVIRTPNGNDYGRELLRQHYLTSPHHQ
;
A
#
# COMPACT_ATOMS: atom_id res chain seq x y z
N MET A 1 4.04 11.93 2.64
CA MET A 1 3.98 10.61 1.96
C MET A 1 2.59 10.30 1.40
N VAL A 2 1.54 10.13 2.23
CA VAL A 2 0.18 9.77 1.74
C VAL A 2 -0.35 10.71 0.66
N GLU A 3 -0.11 12.01 0.79
CA GLU A 3 -0.52 13.03 -0.18
C GLU A 3 0.05 12.78 -1.59
N ALA A 4 1.27 12.23 -1.72
CA ALA A 4 1.88 11.91 -3.01
C ALA A 4 1.11 10.81 -3.78
N PHE A 5 0.30 10.02 -3.07
CA PHE A 5 -0.54 8.97 -3.66
C PHE A 5 -1.98 9.46 -3.84
N VAL A 6 -2.57 10.04 -2.80
CA VAL A 6 -3.94 10.56 -2.85
C VAL A 6 -4.08 11.70 -3.86
N GLY A 7 -3.05 12.55 -4.00
CA GLY A 7 -3.00 13.67 -4.93
C GLY A 7 -2.96 13.28 -6.42
N ARG A 8 -2.87 11.99 -6.76
CA ARG A 8 -3.01 11.51 -8.15
C ARG A 8 -4.47 11.53 -8.63
N ALA A 9 -5.45 11.62 -7.71
CA ALA A 9 -6.84 11.80 -8.05
C ALA A 9 -7.15 13.27 -8.44
N LYS A 10 -8.37 13.53 -8.95
CA LYS A 10 -8.85 14.90 -9.13
C LYS A 10 -8.78 15.67 -7.81
N ALA A 11 -8.49 16.96 -7.87
CA ALA A 11 -8.18 17.78 -6.70
C ALA A 11 -9.31 17.81 -5.65
N ASP A 12 -10.56 17.82 -6.08
CA ASP A 12 -11.74 17.74 -5.23
C ASP A 12 -11.82 16.40 -4.48
N VAL A 13 -11.61 15.28 -5.18
CA VAL A 13 -11.57 13.93 -4.60
C VAL A 13 -10.38 13.79 -3.63
N ALA A 14 -9.20 14.25 -4.03
CA ALA A 14 -8.00 14.21 -3.21
C ALA A 14 -8.17 15.03 -1.92
N LYS A 15 -8.81 16.20 -2.00
CA LYS A 15 -9.13 17.03 -0.83
C LYS A 15 -10.03 16.31 0.16
N VAL A 16 -11.10 15.67 -0.32
CA VAL A 16 -12.01 14.89 0.54
C VAL A 16 -11.28 13.72 1.18
N ARG A 17 -10.51 12.97 0.39
CA ARG A 17 -9.75 11.82 0.91
C ARG A 17 -8.70 12.23 1.93
N MET A 18 -7.96 13.31 1.70
CA MET A 18 -6.97 13.83 2.66
C MET A 18 -7.62 14.32 3.95
N ALA A 19 -8.83 14.89 3.89
CA ALA A 19 -9.58 15.28 5.09
C ALA A 19 -9.96 14.05 5.93
N GLU A 20 -10.37 12.95 5.28
CA GLU A 20 -10.65 11.69 5.95
C GLU A 20 -9.39 11.09 6.60
N VAL A 21 -8.27 11.05 5.89
CA VAL A 21 -6.98 10.58 6.45
C VAL A 21 -6.58 11.40 7.68
N ARG A 22 -6.72 12.73 7.64
CA ARG A 22 -6.38 13.61 8.77
C ARG A 22 -7.24 13.35 10.01
N LYS A 23 -8.50 12.91 9.84
CA LYS A 23 -9.39 12.56 10.96
C LYS A 23 -8.86 11.37 11.76
N TYR A 24 -8.10 10.47 11.13
CA TYR A 24 -7.54 9.26 11.74
C TYR A 24 -6.03 9.36 11.95
N ILE A 25 -5.47 10.57 12.09
CA ILE A 25 -4.02 10.73 12.23
C ILE A 25 -3.47 10.05 13.48
N ASP A 26 -4.25 10.05 14.57
CA ASP A 26 -3.89 9.38 15.83
C ASP A 26 -3.91 7.84 15.71
N ASP A 27 -4.64 7.31 14.72
CA ASP A 27 -4.68 5.89 14.36
C ASP A 27 -3.89 5.61 13.06
N THR A 28 -2.91 6.46 12.74
CA THR A 28 -2.05 6.29 11.56
C THR A 28 -0.64 5.90 11.98
N TYR A 29 -0.17 4.78 11.45
CA TYR A 29 1.08 4.16 11.85
C TYR A 29 2.03 4.04 10.67
N VAL A 30 3.32 4.26 10.95
CA VAL A 30 4.40 4.13 9.98
C VAL A 30 5.25 2.91 10.31
N THR A 31 5.59 2.11 9.30
CA THR A 31 6.54 1.01 9.39
C THR A 31 7.67 1.27 8.41
N TRP A 32 8.91 1.03 8.86
CA TRP A 32 10.12 1.14 8.06
C TRP A 32 10.96 -0.12 8.19
N ALA A 33 11.59 -0.54 7.09
CA ALA A 33 12.67 -1.53 7.11
C ALA A 33 13.68 -1.21 6.01
N GLY A 34 14.94 -1.61 6.20
CA GLY A 34 16.02 -1.36 5.25
C GLY A 34 16.95 -0.22 5.67
N GLY A 35 17.86 0.16 4.78
CA GLY A 35 18.90 1.14 5.07
C GLY A 35 18.39 2.57 4.95
N ILE A 36 19.06 3.50 5.62
CA ILE A 36 18.69 4.93 5.69
C ILE A 36 19.61 5.84 4.87
N ALA A 37 20.61 5.27 4.17
CA ALA A 37 21.46 6.03 3.25
C ALA A 37 20.71 6.32 1.95
N ASP A 38 21.14 7.35 1.21
CA ASP A 38 20.45 7.84 0.02
C ASP A 38 20.19 6.76 -1.04
N ASP A 39 21.08 5.77 -1.17
CA ASP A 39 21.02 4.68 -2.15
C ASP A 39 20.53 3.34 -1.55
N SER A 40 20.16 3.31 -0.28
CA SER A 40 19.74 2.09 0.40
C SER A 40 18.39 1.59 -0.13
N ALA A 41 18.27 0.29 -0.34
CA ALA A 41 16.97 -0.34 -0.50
C ALA A 41 16.15 -0.21 0.80
N PHE A 42 14.87 0.10 0.66
CA PHE A 42 13.97 0.34 1.78
C PHE A 42 12.57 -0.21 1.53
N TYR A 43 11.86 -0.34 2.63
CA TYR A 43 10.42 -0.59 2.72
C TYR A 43 9.82 0.49 3.62
N VAL A 44 8.76 1.13 3.16
CA VAL A 44 7.97 2.04 3.99
C VAL A 44 6.48 1.77 3.79
N ARG A 45 5.75 1.72 4.90
CA ARG A 45 4.29 1.61 4.90
C ARG A 45 3.69 2.65 5.83
N VAL A 46 2.70 3.38 5.33
CA VAL A 46 1.78 4.18 6.14
C VAL A 46 0.43 3.50 6.11
N HIS A 47 -0.15 3.20 7.26
CA HIS A 47 -1.46 2.58 7.32
C HIS A 47 -2.32 3.20 8.42
N SER A 48 -3.62 3.27 8.13
CA SER A 48 -4.68 3.78 8.99
C SER A 48 -5.97 3.01 8.65
N PRO A 49 -7.08 3.25 9.37
CA PRO A 49 -8.37 2.66 9.02
C PRO A 49 -8.83 3.00 7.58
N VAL A 50 -8.41 4.13 7.02
CA VAL A 50 -8.97 4.67 5.75
C VAL A 50 -7.97 4.73 4.59
N VAL A 51 -6.68 4.50 4.85
CA VAL A 51 -5.66 4.46 3.81
C VAL A 51 -4.52 3.51 4.20
N TRP A 52 -4.04 2.75 3.21
CA TRP A 52 -2.79 2.00 3.26
C TRP A 52 -1.93 2.40 2.06
N VAL A 53 -0.72 2.88 2.32
CA VAL A 53 0.28 3.19 1.28
C VAL A 53 1.53 2.41 1.61
N GLU A 54 2.07 1.71 0.63
CA GLU A 54 3.31 0.96 0.77
C GLU A 54 4.22 1.20 -0.43
N VAL A 55 5.51 1.30 -0.15
CA VAL A 55 6.59 1.43 -1.13
C VAL A 55 7.69 0.47 -0.72
N ASP A 56 8.07 -0.41 -1.64
CA ASP A 56 9.04 -1.46 -1.39
C ASP A 56 10.05 -1.58 -2.54
N CYS A 57 11.33 -1.59 -2.18
CA CYS A 57 12.41 -1.93 -3.09
C CYS A 57 12.48 -3.45 -3.24
N GLN A 58 12.45 -3.95 -4.47
CA GLN A 58 12.55 -5.38 -4.75
C GLN A 58 13.83 -5.73 -5.49
N ALA A 59 14.13 -7.02 -5.50
CA ALA A 59 15.16 -7.56 -6.36
C ALA A 59 14.86 -7.21 -7.83
N PRO A 60 15.89 -7.10 -8.68
CA PRO A 60 15.73 -6.65 -10.06
C PRO A 60 14.80 -7.50 -10.92
N GLY A 61 14.55 -8.77 -10.56
CA GLY A 61 13.55 -9.62 -11.22
C GLY A 61 13.69 -9.65 -12.76
N PRO A 62 12.60 -9.54 -13.53
CA PRO A 62 12.65 -9.50 -14.99
C PRO A 62 13.57 -8.39 -15.58
N PRO A 63 13.61 -7.16 -15.03
CA PRO A 63 14.52 -6.12 -15.52
C PRO A 63 16.00 -6.23 -15.06
N ALA A 64 16.44 -7.34 -14.46
CA ALA A 64 17.83 -7.52 -13.99
C ALA A 64 18.92 -7.11 -15.00
N GLY A 65 18.78 -7.53 -16.26
CA GLY A 65 19.76 -7.22 -17.31
C GLY A 65 19.87 -5.73 -17.64
N ALA A 66 18.78 -4.96 -17.53
CA ALA A 66 18.78 -3.52 -17.77
C ALA A 66 19.52 -2.74 -16.67
N TYR A 67 19.67 -3.33 -15.48
CA TYR A 67 20.28 -2.70 -14.32
C TYR A 67 21.72 -3.17 -14.05
N GLY A 68 22.27 -4.00 -14.93
CA GLY A 68 23.58 -4.64 -14.73
C GLY A 68 23.58 -5.65 -13.59
N ALA A 69 22.41 -6.23 -13.29
CA ALA A 69 22.21 -7.17 -12.19
C ALA A 69 21.91 -8.58 -12.71
N SER A 70 22.12 -9.57 -11.85
CA SER A 70 21.79 -10.99 -12.11
C SER A 70 20.56 -11.43 -11.32
N GLN A 71 19.94 -12.53 -11.74
CA GLN A 71 18.93 -13.20 -10.93
C GLN A 71 19.54 -13.60 -9.57
N GLY A 72 18.87 -13.22 -8.48
CA GLY A 72 19.40 -13.39 -7.12
C GLY A 72 20.15 -12.18 -6.55
N SER A 73 20.33 -11.10 -7.34
CA SER A 73 20.79 -9.81 -6.79
C SER A 73 19.77 -9.28 -5.78
N GLY A 74 20.27 -8.69 -4.69
CA GLY A 74 19.43 -8.13 -3.62
C GLY A 74 18.56 -6.96 -4.09
N ALA A 75 17.67 -6.51 -3.20
CA ALA A 75 16.82 -5.35 -3.47
C ALA A 75 17.65 -4.09 -3.72
N THR A 76 17.18 -3.24 -4.64
CA THR A 76 17.79 -1.93 -4.94
C THR A 76 16.69 -0.90 -5.20
N GLN A 77 17.01 0.38 -5.17
CA GLN A 77 16.07 1.45 -5.55
C GLN A 77 15.76 1.51 -7.06
N LYS A 78 16.37 0.66 -7.89
CA LYS A 78 16.12 0.62 -9.34
C LYS A 78 14.83 -0.13 -9.70
N HIS A 79 14.25 -0.88 -8.76
CA HIS A 79 13.00 -1.59 -8.94
C HIS A 79 12.13 -1.40 -7.70
N VAL A 80 11.14 -0.51 -7.82
CA VAL A 80 10.29 -0.08 -6.71
C VAL A 80 8.85 -0.40 -7.05
N HIS A 81 8.19 -1.12 -6.14
CA HIS A 81 6.76 -1.29 -6.17
C HIS A 81 6.12 -0.28 -5.24
N SER A 82 4.88 0.10 -5.59
CA SER A 82 4.08 0.93 -4.71
C SER A 82 2.62 0.54 -4.82
N VAL A 83 1.92 0.60 -3.70
CA VAL A 83 0.50 0.28 -3.63
C VAL A 83 -0.21 1.30 -2.75
N ILE A 84 -1.43 1.64 -3.15
CA ILE A 84 -2.39 2.35 -2.32
C ILE A 84 -3.65 1.51 -2.22
N ARG A 85 -4.20 1.38 -1.01
CA ARG A 85 -5.49 0.72 -0.72
C ARG A 85 -6.36 1.58 0.17
N THR A 86 -7.66 1.31 0.14
CA THR A 86 -8.69 1.84 1.03
C THR A 86 -9.25 0.69 1.89
N PRO A 87 -8.69 0.45 3.09
CA PRO A 87 -9.06 -0.72 3.89
C PRO A 87 -10.57 -0.83 4.17
N ASN A 88 -11.19 0.28 4.59
CA ASN A 88 -12.62 0.35 4.84
C ASN A 88 -13.46 0.70 3.59
N GLY A 89 -12.85 0.71 2.40
CA GLY A 89 -13.49 1.09 1.14
C GLY A 89 -13.79 -0.08 0.21
N ASN A 90 -13.83 -1.30 0.76
CA ASN A 90 -14.10 -2.55 0.02
C ASN A 90 -12.93 -3.06 -0.85
N ASP A 91 -11.69 -2.60 -0.63
CA ASP A 91 -10.51 -3.08 -1.37
C ASP A 91 -10.12 -4.54 -1.05
N TYR A 92 -10.51 -5.04 0.12
CA TYR A 92 -10.22 -6.41 0.56
C TYR A 92 -11.37 -7.39 0.26
N GLY A 93 -12.39 -6.95 -0.49
CA GLY A 93 -13.58 -7.73 -0.78
C GLY A 93 -14.54 -7.86 0.41
N ARG A 94 -15.61 -8.63 0.22
CA ARG A 94 -16.61 -8.92 1.26
C ARG A 94 -16.61 -10.40 1.60
N GLU A 95 -16.89 -10.74 2.84
CA GLU A 95 -17.03 -12.12 3.33
C GLU A 95 -18.38 -12.74 2.90
N LEU A 96 -18.66 -12.75 1.59
CA LEU A 96 -19.96 -13.12 1.03
C LEU A 96 -20.39 -14.54 1.43
N LEU A 97 -19.44 -15.48 1.53
CA LEU A 97 -19.72 -16.84 1.95
C LEU A 97 -20.17 -16.91 3.43
N ARG A 98 -19.48 -16.22 4.34
CA ARG A 98 -19.89 -16.14 5.74
C ARG A 98 -21.24 -15.46 5.88
N GLN A 99 -21.47 -14.37 5.14
CA GLN A 99 -22.76 -13.68 5.10
C GLN A 99 -23.88 -14.61 4.63
N HIS A 100 -23.64 -15.42 3.60
CA HIS A 100 -24.60 -16.41 3.12
C HIS A 100 -25.01 -17.39 4.22
N TYR A 101 -24.05 -18.02 4.91
CA TYR A 101 -24.33 -18.94 6.02
C TYR A 101 -25.14 -18.31 7.16
N LEU A 102 -24.88 -17.05 7.49
CA LEU A 102 -25.57 -16.37 8.61
C LEU A 102 -27.00 -15.93 8.27
N THR A 103 -27.27 -15.62 7.00
CA THR A 103 -28.49 -14.91 6.60
C THR A 103 -29.43 -15.74 5.73
N SER A 104 -28.98 -16.90 5.23
CA SER A 104 -29.76 -17.72 4.31
C SER A 104 -30.58 -18.77 5.06
N PRO A 105 -31.92 -18.84 4.85
CA PRO A 105 -32.81 -19.71 5.62
C PRO A 105 -32.48 -21.21 5.53
N HIS A 106 -31.84 -21.66 4.45
CA HIS A 106 -31.50 -23.07 4.22
C HIS A 106 -30.20 -23.53 4.90
N HIS A 107 -29.54 -22.65 5.66
CA HIS A 107 -28.32 -22.94 6.43
C HIS A 107 -28.41 -22.57 7.91
N GLN A 108 -29.59 -22.15 8.41
CA GLN A 108 -29.87 -21.95 9.84
C GLN A 108 -30.35 -23.23 10.50
#